data_AF-A0A1E2V7A4-F1
#
_entry.id   AF-A0A1E2V7A4-F1
#
_cell.length_a   1.000
_cell.length_b   1.000
_cell.length_c   1.000
_cell.angle_alpha   90.00
_cell.angle_beta   90.00
_cell.angle_gamma   90.00
#
_symmetry.space_group_name_H-M   'P 1'
#
loop_
_entity.id
_entity.type
_entity.pdbx_description
1 polymer ?
#
loop_
_entity_poly.entity_id
_entity_poly.type
_entity_poly.pdbx_seq_one_letter_code
_entity_poly.pdbx_strand_id
1 'polypeptide(L)'
;MINTVLNALRSEGFAASHSSQVQLATDSSESSLKALLSPLFESPIVGGLWDDPWPDTGACYQWCDRVPVRIDRYVVGVRPTFEVTLTAPDFSALNLAMQAVMQACDADTHWQCVKAEHVTLNERRCGRLTLWTGVRMTGPSLHLVSSEAASPNTMGAVEQVVTSTLAVILVAKPDALEALKSQVNQVLLGLVPAAGDSVLPVISPLAATGGRIQTHLGPELYWRGLYQYRDLASRQA
;
A
#
# COMPACT_ATOMS: atom_id res chain seq x y z
N MET A 1 -15.94 -8.51 -17.18
CA MET A 1 -14.79 -7.59 -17.36
C MET A 1 -13.78 -7.63 -16.22
N ILE A 2 -14.13 -7.39 -14.94
CA ILE A 2 -13.14 -7.41 -13.85
C ILE A 2 -12.31 -8.71 -13.81
N ASN A 3 -12.96 -9.86 -13.91
CA ASN A 3 -12.26 -11.16 -13.95
C ASN A 3 -11.35 -11.27 -15.18
N THR A 4 -11.81 -10.79 -16.34
CA THR A 4 -11.01 -10.75 -17.56
C THR A 4 -9.72 -9.94 -17.37
N VAL A 5 -9.82 -8.75 -16.77
CA VAL A 5 -8.67 -7.89 -16.45
C VAL A 5 -7.72 -8.60 -15.48
N LEU A 6 -8.25 -9.18 -14.40
CA LEU A 6 -7.44 -9.89 -13.42
C LEU A 6 -6.71 -11.09 -14.05
N ASN A 7 -7.38 -11.85 -14.92
CA ASN A 7 -6.78 -12.99 -15.60
C ASN A 7 -5.69 -12.56 -16.58
N ALA A 8 -5.90 -11.49 -17.34
CA ALA A 8 -4.89 -10.96 -18.26
C ALA A 8 -3.65 -10.43 -17.53
N LEU A 9 -3.82 -9.77 -16.39
CA LEU A 9 -2.70 -9.36 -15.55
C LEU A 9 -1.96 -10.58 -14.97
N ARG A 10 -2.69 -11.60 -14.52
CA ARG A 10 -2.07 -12.82 -13.97
C ARG A 10 -1.31 -13.63 -15.01
N SER A 11 -1.76 -13.66 -16.28
CA SER A 11 -1.02 -14.33 -17.35
C SER A 11 0.32 -13.67 -17.66
N GLU A 12 0.44 -12.38 -17.36
CA GLU A 12 1.68 -11.60 -17.48
C GLU A 12 2.52 -11.64 -16.19
N GLY A 13 2.15 -12.50 -15.23
CA GLY A 13 2.91 -12.73 -13.99
C GLY A 13 2.58 -11.76 -12.85
N PHE A 14 1.60 -10.86 -13.00
CA PHE A 14 1.19 -9.99 -11.90
C PHE A 14 0.37 -10.76 -10.85
N ALA A 15 0.65 -10.55 -9.57
CA ALA A 15 -0.21 -11.01 -8.47
C ALA A 15 -1.46 -10.11 -8.30
N ALA A 16 -2.21 -9.91 -9.39
CA ALA A 16 -3.36 -9.01 -9.42
C ALA A 16 -4.54 -9.55 -8.60
N SER A 17 -5.22 -8.66 -7.87
CA SER A 17 -6.33 -9.00 -6.99
C SER A 17 -7.46 -7.97 -7.02
N HIS A 18 -8.65 -8.37 -6.58
CA HIS A 18 -9.70 -7.39 -6.27
C HIS A 18 -9.25 -6.48 -5.14
N SER A 19 -9.62 -5.19 -5.16
CA SER A 19 -9.27 -4.26 -4.08
C SER A 19 -9.74 -4.72 -2.68
N SER A 20 -10.82 -5.51 -2.61
CA SER A 20 -11.32 -6.12 -1.36
C SER A 20 -10.51 -7.32 -0.86
N GLN A 21 -9.63 -7.88 -1.70
CA GLN A 21 -8.81 -9.05 -1.41
C GLN A 21 -7.32 -8.70 -1.33
N VAL A 22 -6.98 -7.42 -1.45
CA VAL A 22 -5.59 -6.98 -1.33
C VAL A 22 -5.09 -7.37 0.04
N GLN A 23 -4.00 -8.14 0.04
CA GLN A 23 -3.19 -8.36 1.21
C GLN A 23 -1.87 -7.63 0.99
N LEU A 24 -1.50 -6.80 1.96
CA LEU A 24 -0.16 -6.24 1.99
C LEU A 24 0.82 -7.36 2.34
N ALA A 25 2.00 -7.34 1.71
CA ALA A 25 3.12 -8.07 2.28
C ALA A 25 3.44 -7.40 3.62
N THR A 26 3.20 -8.11 4.73
CA THR A 26 3.64 -7.72 6.06
C THR A 26 4.91 -8.50 6.38
N ASP A 27 6.03 -8.05 5.85
CA ASP A 27 7.39 -8.41 6.29
C ASP A 27 7.77 -7.74 7.64
N SER A 28 6.80 -7.03 8.23
CA SER A 28 6.90 -6.23 9.44
C SER A 28 6.72 -7.04 10.72
N SER A 29 7.67 -7.94 10.95
CA SER A 29 7.78 -8.68 12.21
C SER A 29 8.73 -7.98 13.18
N GLU A 30 8.55 -8.24 14.47
CA GLU A 30 9.52 -7.88 15.50
C GLU A 30 10.96 -8.28 15.14
N SER A 31 11.12 -9.40 14.42
CA SER A 31 12.43 -9.88 13.94
C SER A 31 13.07 -8.94 12.93
N SER A 32 12.32 -8.32 12.03
CA SER A 32 12.88 -7.36 11.06
C SER A 32 13.24 -6.02 11.71
N LEU A 33 12.48 -5.60 12.74
CA LEU A 33 12.86 -4.44 13.56
C LEU A 33 14.17 -4.69 14.31
N LYS A 34 14.31 -5.87 14.93
CA LYS A 34 15.57 -6.26 15.58
C LYS A 34 16.72 -6.27 14.59
N ALA A 35 16.51 -6.80 13.38
CA ALA A 35 17.54 -6.82 12.34
C ALA A 35 17.99 -5.41 11.93
N LEU A 36 17.06 -4.45 11.82
CA LEU A 36 17.37 -3.05 11.52
C LEU A 36 18.22 -2.40 12.61
N LEU A 37 17.84 -2.60 13.87
CA LEU A 37 18.42 -1.87 15.00
C LEU A 37 19.68 -2.55 15.56
N SER A 38 19.82 -3.88 15.49
CA SER A 38 20.90 -4.63 16.15
C SER A 38 22.31 -4.15 15.77
N PRO A 39 22.60 -3.74 14.52
CA PRO A 39 23.92 -3.20 14.17
C PRO A 39 24.25 -1.87 14.84
N LEU A 40 23.28 -1.16 15.41
CA LEU A 40 23.42 0.18 15.98
C LEU A 40 23.72 0.17 17.48
N PHE A 41 23.53 -0.96 18.15
CA PHE A 41 23.65 -1.08 19.60
C PHE A 41 24.50 -2.29 19.97
N GLU A 42 25.42 -2.12 20.92
CA GLU A 42 26.27 -3.21 21.42
C GLU A 42 25.50 -4.21 22.29
N SER A 43 24.46 -3.72 22.98
CA SER A 43 23.57 -4.52 23.82
C SER A 43 22.36 -5.04 23.03
N PRO A 44 21.83 -6.23 23.37
CA PRO A 44 20.63 -6.75 22.74
C PRO A 44 19.45 -5.82 22.96
N ILE A 45 18.71 -5.57 21.89
CA ILE A 45 17.50 -4.74 21.92
C ILE A 45 16.38 -5.56 22.55
N VAL A 46 15.80 -5.02 23.62
CA VAL A 46 14.76 -5.70 24.40
C VAL A 46 13.39 -5.29 23.90
N GLY A 47 12.51 -6.27 23.73
CA GLY A 47 11.11 -6.05 23.38
C GLY A 47 10.20 -6.06 24.60
N GLY A 48 9.14 -5.26 24.55
CA GLY A 48 8.06 -5.26 25.53
C GLY A 48 7.92 -3.93 26.28
N LEU A 49 6.89 -3.87 27.12
CA LEU A 49 6.75 -2.80 28.11
C LEU A 49 7.86 -2.99 29.14
N TRP A 50 8.82 -2.08 29.17
CA TRP A 50 9.91 -2.14 30.13
C TRP A 50 9.41 -1.69 31.49
N ASP A 51 9.37 -2.60 32.45
CA ASP A 51 9.13 -2.29 33.86
C ASP A 51 10.46 -1.89 34.52
N ASP A 52 10.45 -0.84 35.34
CA ASP A 52 11.64 -0.32 36.01
C ASP A 52 12.47 -1.42 36.72
N PRO A 53 13.81 -1.29 36.77
CA PRO A 53 14.60 -0.12 36.35
C PRO A 53 15.02 -0.14 34.87
N TRP A 54 15.03 1.04 34.24
CA TRP A 54 15.58 1.24 32.89
C TRP A 54 17.11 1.10 32.87
N PRO A 55 17.70 0.59 31.78
CA PRO A 55 19.15 0.60 31.60
C PRO A 55 19.63 2.04 31.35
N ASP A 56 20.90 2.31 31.65
CA ASP A 56 21.50 3.63 31.38
C ASP A 56 21.81 3.81 29.89
N THR A 57 22.00 2.71 29.16
CA THR A 57 22.32 2.71 27.73
C THR A 57 21.57 1.61 26.97
N GLY A 58 21.23 1.91 25.71
CA GLY A 58 20.68 0.93 24.76
C GLY A 58 19.33 1.34 24.18
N ALA A 59 18.63 0.36 23.63
CA ALA A 59 17.34 0.53 22.99
C ALA A 59 16.35 -0.53 23.46
N CYS A 60 15.11 -0.11 23.66
CA CYS A 60 13.97 -1.01 23.76
C CYS A 60 12.92 -0.65 22.72
N TYR A 61 12.07 -1.59 22.38
CA TYR A 61 10.91 -1.31 21.55
C TYR A 61 9.65 -1.95 22.11
N GLN A 62 8.53 -1.31 21.78
CA GLN A 62 7.21 -1.83 22.06
C GLN A 62 6.34 -1.72 20.82
N TRP A 63 5.46 -2.70 20.64
CA TRP A 63 4.38 -2.60 19.67
C TRP A 63 3.33 -1.61 20.20
N CYS A 64 2.93 -0.64 19.38
CA CYS A 64 1.99 0.41 19.82
C CYS A 64 0.61 0.26 19.20
N ASP A 65 0.55 0.10 17.87
CA ASP A 65 -0.71 0.18 17.14
C ASP A 65 -0.62 -0.50 15.77
N ARG A 66 -1.79 -0.65 15.13
CA ARG A 66 -1.97 -0.98 13.71
C ARG A 66 -2.63 0.19 13.00
N VAL A 67 -1.86 0.90 12.20
CA VAL A 67 -2.42 1.97 11.37
C VAL A 67 -3.03 1.34 10.11
N PRO A 68 -4.33 1.53 9.83
CA PRO A 68 -4.93 1.02 8.62
C PRO A 68 -4.37 1.75 7.39
N VAL A 69 -3.98 0.98 6.39
CA VAL A 69 -3.55 1.50 5.10
C VAL A 69 -4.77 1.57 4.20
N ARG A 70 -5.07 2.78 3.71
CA ARG A 70 -6.23 3.02 2.87
C ARG A 70 -5.82 3.39 1.47
N ILE A 71 -6.41 2.71 0.49
CA ILE A 71 -6.27 3.02 -0.93
C ILE A 71 -7.66 3.14 -1.55
N ASP A 72 -7.92 4.28 -2.20
CA ASP A 72 -9.22 4.63 -2.80
C ASP A 72 -10.42 4.31 -1.89
N ARG A 73 -10.30 4.66 -0.60
CA ARG A 73 -11.26 4.43 0.50
C ARG A 73 -11.33 3.01 1.06
N TYR A 74 -10.72 2.02 0.40
CA TYR A 74 -10.63 0.65 0.91
C TYR A 74 -9.47 0.49 1.88
N VAL A 75 -9.69 -0.23 2.99
CA VAL A 75 -8.59 -0.68 3.84
C VAL A 75 -7.97 -1.88 3.16
N VAL A 76 -6.75 -1.72 2.67
CA VAL A 76 -6.00 -2.76 1.93
C VAL A 76 -5.04 -3.54 2.82
N GLY A 77 -4.90 -3.09 4.07
CA GLY A 77 -4.16 -3.80 5.10
C GLY A 77 -3.88 -2.90 6.30
N VAL A 78 -3.00 -3.38 7.17
CA VAL A 78 -2.58 -2.66 8.37
C VAL A 78 -1.07 -2.67 8.45
N ARG A 79 -0.48 -1.54 8.85
CA ARG A 79 0.95 -1.46 9.17
C ARG A 79 1.13 -1.45 10.69
N PRO A 80 2.00 -2.29 11.25
CA PRO A 80 2.35 -2.19 12.66
C PRO A 80 3.20 -0.93 12.90
N THR A 81 2.96 -0.33 14.06
CA THR A 81 3.74 0.77 14.60
C THR A 81 4.56 0.27 15.78
N PHE A 82 5.84 0.59 15.79
CA PHE A 82 6.72 0.36 16.93
C PHE A 82 7.20 1.69 17.49
N GLU A 83 7.22 1.78 18.81
CA GLU A 83 7.92 2.85 19.51
C GLU A 83 9.25 2.28 20.01
N VAL A 84 10.33 2.96 19.64
CA VAL A 84 11.69 2.66 20.07
C VAL A 84 12.10 3.72 21.07
N THR A 85 12.47 3.31 22.28
CA THR A 85 13.01 4.21 23.28
C THR A 85 14.50 3.95 23.44
N LEU A 86 15.28 5.01 23.32
CA LEU A 86 16.73 5.03 23.42
C LEU A 86 17.15 5.67 24.74
N THR A 87 18.11 5.02 25.39
CA THR A 87 18.80 5.52 26.58
C THR A 87 20.28 5.66 26.27
N ALA A 88 20.90 6.71 26.80
CA ALA A 88 22.30 7.03 26.55
C ALA A 88 22.87 7.79 27.75
N PRO A 89 24.19 7.77 27.97
CA PRO A 89 24.80 8.34 29.16
C PRO A 89 24.71 9.88 29.19
N ASP A 90 24.62 10.52 28.02
CA ASP A 90 24.46 11.95 27.88
C ASP A 90 23.64 12.32 26.63
N PHE A 91 23.32 13.60 26.53
CA PHE A 91 22.48 14.13 25.44
C PHE A 91 23.15 14.06 24.06
N SER A 92 24.48 14.16 24.00
CA SER A 92 25.21 14.09 22.74
C SER A 92 25.19 12.67 22.18
N ALA A 93 25.47 11.68 23.03
CA ALA A 93 25.35 10.26 22.70
C ALA A 93 23.91 9.89 22.30
N LEU A 94 22.91 10.46 23.00
CA LEU A 94 21.50 10.25 22.67
C LEU A 94 21.16 10.76 21.27
N ASN A 95 21.60 11.98 20.93
CA ASN A 95 21.36 12.56 19.60
C ASN A 95 22.02 11.74 18.48
N LEU A 96 23.24 11.26 18.71
CA LEU A 96 23.93 10.38 17.76
C LEU A 96 23.17 9.07 17.56
N ALA A 97 22.69 8.45 18.64
CA ALA A 97 21.89 7.22 18.55
C ALA A 97 20.58 7.44 17.79
N MET A 98 19.86 8.53 18.08
CA MET A 98 18.64 8.90 17.35
C MET A 98 18.93 9.12 15.86
N GLN A 99 20.01 9.82 15.52
CA GLN A 99 20.42 10.04 14.13
C GLN A 99 20.78 8.74 13.42
N ALA A 100 21.49 7.84 14.08
CA ALA A 100 21.84 6.53 13.52
C ALA A 100 20.61 5.69 13.19
N VAL A 101 19.60 5.69 14.07
CA VAL A 101 18.32 4.98 13.81
C VAL A 101 17.57 5.61 12.64
N MET A 102 17.50 6.95 12.55
CA MET A 102 16.86 7.62 11.42
C MET A 102 17.57 7.31 10.10
N GLN A 103 18.90 7.35 10.07
CA GLN A 103 19.68 7.00 8.88
C GLN A 103 19.51 5.53 8.48
N ALA A 104 19.44 4.61 9.45
CA ALA A 104 19.16 3.20 9.18
C ALA A 104 17.77 3.02 8.56
N CYS A 105 16.75 3.74 9.05
CA CYS A 105 15.42 3.74 8.42
C CYS A 105 15.45 4.31 7.01
N ASP A 106 16.17 5.41 6.77
CA ASP A 106 16.25 6.04 5.44
C ASP A 106 16.99 5.17 4.42
N ALA A 107 18.00 4.41 4.88
CA ALA A 107 18.72 3.44 4.05
C ALA A 107 17.92 2.16 3.82
N ASP A 108 17.00 1.82 4.73
CA ASP A 108 16.15 0.67 4.63
C ASP A 108 14.95 0.96 3.71
N THR A 109 14.53 -0.05 2.96
CA THR A 109 13.45 0.10 1.97
C THR A 109 12.08 -0.27 2.51
N HIS A 110 12.00 -0.65 3.78
CA HIS A 110 10.87 -1.19 4.51
C HIS A 110 10.58 -0.45 5.81
N TRP A 111 11.51 0.33 6.37
CA TRP A 111 11.30 1.05 7.63
C TRP A 111 11.27 2.56 7.43
N GLN A 112 10.47 3.24 8.24
CA GLN A 112 10.42 4.69 8.28
C GLN A 112 10.35 5.20 9.71
N CYS A 113 11.14 6.23 10.00
CA CYS A 113 10.99 7.02 11.21
C CYS A 113 9.98 8.15 10.96
N VAL A 114 8.85 8.09 11.65
CA VAL A 114 7.71 9.01 11.45
C VAL A 114 7.71 10.13 12.48
N LYS A 115 8.27 9.86 13.65
CA LYS A 115 8.42 10.83 14.73
C LYS A 115 9.69 10.53 15.50
N ALA A 116 10.43 11.57 15.87
CA ALA A 116 11.55 11.49 16.79
C ALA A 116 11.45 12.64 17.77
N GLU A 117 11.54 12.37 19.07
CA GLU A 117 11.42 13.37 20.11
C GLU A 117 12.26 13.02 21.34
N HIS A 118 12.72 14.04 22.06
CA HIS A 118 13.28 13.85 23.39
C HIS A 118 12.15 13.79 24.41
N VAL A 119 12.22 12.81 25.30
CA VAL A 119 11.25 12.62 26.38
C VAL A 119 11.98 12.49 27.71
N THR A 120 11.26 12.73 28.80
CA THR A 120 11.75 12.41 30.14
C THR A 120 10.97 11.22 30.67
N LEU A 121 11.66 10.14 31.02
CA LEU A 121 11.11 8.93 31.62
C LEU A 121 11.85 8.68 32.92
N ASN A 122 11.14 8.64 34.05
CA ASN A 122 11.73 8.44 35.38
C ASN A 122 12.95 9.34 35.65
N GLU A 123 12.77 10.64 35.40
CA GLU A 123 13.80 11.68 35.55
C GLU A 123 15.00 11.56 34.58
N ARG A 124 15.01 10.56 33.70
CA ARG A 124 16.05 10.37 32.68
C ARG A 124 15.61 10.94 31.34
N ARG A 125 16.56 11.54 30.62
CA ARG A 125 16.34 12.00 29.25
C ARG A 125 16.51 10.82 28.30
N CYS A 126 15.44 10.51 27.57
CA CYS A 126 15.42 9.42 26.60
C CYS A 126 15.06 9.97 25.21
N GLY A 127 15.45 9.25 24.19
CA GLY A 127 15.08 9.51 22.80
C GLY A 127 13.97 8.57 22.42
N ARG A 128 12.85 9.08 21.92
CA ARG A 128 11.70 8.27 21.50
C ARG A 128 11.51 8.41 20.01
N LEU A 129 11.48 7.28 19.32
CA LEU A 129 11.24 7.22 17.88
C LEU A 129 10.02 6.36 17.61
N THR A 130 9.13 6.85 16.76
CA THR A 130 8.01 6.07 16.24
C THR A 130 8.37 5.58 14.85
N LEU A 131 8.50 4.26 14.72
CA LEU A 131 8.89 3.58 13.49
C LEU A 131 7.73 2.79 12.92
N TRP A 132 7.42 3.01 11.65
CA TRP A 132 6.39 2.26 10.92
C TRP A 132 7.04 1.50 9.76
N THR A 133 6.46 0.36 9.40
CA THR A 133 6.90 -0.33 8.18
C THR A 133 6.22 0.24 6.94
N GLY A 134 6.98 0.30 5.86
CA GLY A 134 6.51 0.54 4.50
C GLY A 134 5.48 -0.49 4.08
N VAL A 135 4.72 -0.13 3.06
CA VAL A 135 3.60 -0.94 2.59
C VAL A 135 3.86 -1.38 1.17
N ARG A 136 3.99 -2.70 0.97
CA ARG A 136 4.12 -3.28 -0.36
C ARG A 136 2.85 -4.01 -0.75
N MET A 137 2.27 -3.60 -1.86
CA MET A 137 1.31 -4.43 -2.56
C MET A 137 2.06 -5.48 -3.37
N THR A 138 1.57 -6.71 -3.35
CA THR A 138 2.14 -7.82 -4.12
C THR A 138 1.84 -7.70 -5.63
N GLY A 139 0.91 -6.84 -6.02
CA GLY A 139 0.56 -6.59 -7.41
C GLY A 139 -0.54 -5.53 -7.59
N PRO A 140 -1.02 -5.31 -8.83
CA PRO A 140 -2.11 -4.39 -9.12
C PRO A 140 -3.40 -4.77 -8.40
N SER A 141 -4.17 -3.79 -7.95
CA SER A 141 -5.54 -4.04 -7.48
C SER A 141 -6.59 -3.31 -8.29
N LEU A 142 -7.78 -3.92 -8.37
CA LEU A 142 -8.86 -3.48 -9.24
C LEU A 142 -10.21 -3.42 -8.51
N HIS A 143 -10.98 -2.38 -8.79
CA HIS A 143 -12.41 -2.31 -8.44
C HIS A 143 -13.21 -1.50 -9.45
N LEU A 144 -14.53 -1.71 -9.45
CA LEU A 144 -15.50 -0.92 -10.24
C LEU A 144 -15.75 0.42 -9.54
N VAL A 145 -15.56 1.52 -10.25
CA VAL A 145 -15.79 2.88 -9.76
C VAL A 145 -17.23 3.32 -10.03
N SER A 146 -17.69 3.11 -11.26
CA SER A 146 -19.04 3.44 -11.69
C SER A 146 -19.49 2.53 -12.83
N SER A 147 -20.80 2.40 -12.98
CA SER A 147 -21.46 1.70 -14.08
C SER A 147 -22.76 2.43 -14.38
N GLU A 148 -22.83 3.06 -15.54
CA GLU A 148 -23.93 3.95 -15.93
C GLU A 148 -24.59 3.46 -17.21
N ALA A 149 -25.90 3.21 -17.16
CA ALA A 149 -26.68 2.88 -18.33
C ALA A 149 -27.10 4.17 -19.07
N ALA A 150 -26.89 4.21 -20.38
CA ALA A 150 -27.47 5.25 -21.22
C ALA A 150 -29.00 5.17 -21.17
N SER A 151 -29.65 6.33 -21.30
CA SER A 151 -31.11 6.39 -21.44
C SER A 151 -31.57 5.45 -22.55
N PRO A 152 -32.64 4.67 -22.35
CA PRO A 152 -33.14 3.80 -23.39
C PRO A 152 -33.55 4.64 -24.60
N ASN A 153 -33.03 4.28 -25.78
CA ASN A 153 -33.49 4.89 -27.02
C ASN A 153 -34.98 4.54 -27.20
N THR A 154 -35.79 5.54 -27.50
CA THR A 154 -37.25 5.48 -27.45
C THR A 154 -37.84 4.44 -28.40
N MET A 155 -38.89 3.76 -27.90
CA MET A 155 -39.74 2.70 -28.47
C MET A 155 -39.05 1.38 -28.86
N GLY A 156 -39.02 0.45 -27.89
CA GLY A 156 -38.86 -0.99 -28.14
C GLY A 156 -37.50 -1.61 -27.80
N ALA A 157 -36.51 -0.81 -27.40
CA ALA A 157 -35.18 -1.34 -27.05
C ALA A 157 -35.18 -2.06 -25.69
N VAL A 158 -34.84 -3.36 -25.71
CA VAL A 158 -34.60 -4.22 -24.53
C VAL A 158 -33.14 -4.11 -24.05
N GLU A 159 -32.28 -3.54 -24.89
CA GLU A 159 -30.83 -3.44 -24.67
C GLU A 159 -30.43 -1.98 -24.41
N GLN A 160 -29.59 -1.79 -23.39
CA GLN A 160 -29.01 -0.49 -23.03
C GLN A 160 -27.51 -0.56 -23.10
N VAL A 161 -26.89 0.51 -23.59
CA VAL A 161 -25.43 0.67 -23.52
C VAL A 161 -25.07 1.02 -22.08
N VAL A 162 -24.26 0.19 -21.44
CA VAL A 162 -23.70 0.46 -20.13
C VAL A 162 -22.25 0.88 -20.29
N THR A 163 -21.90 2.00 -19.66
CA THR A 163 -20.55 2.52 -19.59
C THR A 163 -20.01 2.27 -18.19
N SER A 164 -18.98 1.45 -18.09
CA SER A 164 -18.38 1.05 -16.83
C SER A 164 -16.97 1.59 -16.69
N THR A 165 -16.64 2.11 -15.51
CA THR A 165 -15.32 2.66 -15.17
C THR A 165 -14.65 1.80 -14.10
N LEU A 166 -13.45 1.32 -14.38
CA LEU A 166 -12.60 0.55 -13.48
C LEU A 166 -11.44 1.43 -12.97
N ALA A 167 -11.07 1.25 -11.71
CA ALA A 167 -9.85 1.80 -11.14
C ALA A 167 -8.81 0.70 -10.98
N VAL A 168 -7.63 0.90 -11.58
CA VAL A 168 -6.44 0.10 -11.34
C VAL A 168 -5.52 0.87 -10.41
N ILE A 169 -5.12 0.23 -9.33
CA ILE A 169 -4.30 0.76 -8.26
C ILE A 169 -2.93 0.10 -8.35
N LEU A 170 -1.89 0.92 -8.39
CA LEU A 170 -0.49 0.50 -8.31
C LEU A 170 0.18 1.17 -7.12
N VAL A 171 0.98 0.40 -6.38
CA VAL A 171 1.85 0.90 -5.31
C VAL A 171 3.25 0.43 -5.59
N ALA A 172 4.16 1.38 -5.79
CA ALA A 172 5.56 1.12 -6.06
C ALA A 172 6.42 2.33 -5.72
N LYS A 173 7.74 2.14 -5.64
CA LYS A 173 8.71 3.23 -5.57
C LYS A 173 8.64 4.10 -6.84
N PRO A 174 9.01 5.40 -6.76
CA PRO A 174 8.97 6.31 -7.90
C PRO A 174 9.61 5.76 -9.18
N ASP A 175 10.82 5.21 -9.07
CA ASP A 175 11.59 4.73 -10.23
C ASP A 175 10.98 3.49 -10.90
N ALA A 176 10.25 2.67 -10.13
CA ALA A 176 9.61 1.46 -10.63
C ALA A 176 8.17 1.70 -11.12
N LEU A 177 7.53 2.78 -10.67
CA LEU A 177 6.12 3.04 -10.92
C LEU A 177 5.82 3.25 -12.41
N GLU A 178 6.68 4.00 -13.12
CA GLU A 178 6.47 4.27 -14.54
C GLU A 178 6.60 3.00 -15.40
N ALA A 179 7.55 2.13 -15.07
CA ALA A 179 7.69 0.83 -15.72
C ALA A 179 6.44 -0.04 -15.50
N LEU A 180 5.94 -0.11 -14.26
CA LEU A 180 4.72 -0.84 -13.92
C LEU A 180 3.48 -0.29 -14.64
N LYS A 181 3.33 1.04 -14.70
CA LYS A 181 2.25 1.69 -15.45
C LYS A 181 2.30 1.31 -16.93
N SER A 182 3.49 1.32 -17.52
CA SER A 182 3.69 0.94 -18.93
C SER A 182 3.31 -0.51 -19.18
N GLN A 183 3.82 -1.44 -18.36
CA GLN A 183 3.49 -2.86 -18.48
C GLN A 183 2.00 -3.11 -18.32
N VAL A 184 1.37 -2.57 -17.27
CA VAL A 184 -0.07 -2.70 -17.04
C VAL A 184 -0.86 -2.15 -18.23
N ASN A 185 -0.50 -0.99 -18.77
CA ASN A 185 -1.17 -0.45 -19.95
C ASN A 185 -1.05 -1.36 -21.18
N GLN A 186 0.10 -2.00 -21.40
CA GLN A 186 0.26 -2.95 -22.50
C GLN A 186 -0.67 -4.14 -22.38
N VAL A 187 -0.97 -4.60 -21.15
CA VAL A 187 -1.92 -5.69 -20.91
C VAL A 187 -3.37 -5.24 -21.09
N LEU A 188 -3.70 -4.04 -20.60
CA LEU A 188 -5.10 -3.63 -20.43
C LEU A 188 -5.71 -2.94 -21.64
N LEU A 189 -4.91 -2.18 -22.40
CA LEU A 189 -5.45 -1.38 -23.51
C LEU A 189 -5.91 -2.30 -24.66
N GLY A 190 -7.16 -2.13 -25.07
CA GLY A 190 -7.76 -2.95 -26.12
C GLY A 190 -8.40 -4.25 -25.60
N LEU A 191 -8.34 -4.52 -24.30
CA LEU A 191 -8.88 -5.74 -23.72
C LEU A 191 -10.40 -5.82 -23.89
N VAL A 192 -10.88 -6.97 -24.32
CA VAL A 192 -12.30 -7.33 -24.38
C VAL A 192 -12.57 -8.54 -23.48
N PRO A 193 -13.75 -8.66 -22.85
CA PRO A 193 -14.12 -9.85 -22.11
C PRO A 193 -14.03 -11.10 -22.97
N ALA A 194 -13.57 -12.20 -22.39
CA ALA A 194 -13.56 -13.50 -23.06
C ALA A 194 -15.00 -13.94 -23.38
N ALA A 195 -15.18 -14.64 -24.50
CA ALA A 195 -16.46 -15.24 -24.87
C ALA A 195 -16.91 -16.20 -23.75
N GLY A 196 -17.97 -15.83 -23.02
CA GLY A 196 -18.49 -16.57 -21.86
C GLY A 196 -18.59 -15.76 -20.56
N ASP A 197 -17.85 -14.65 -20.42
CA ASP A 197 -17.92 -13.75 -19.26
C ASP A 197 -19.05 -12.71 -19.36
N SER A 198 -19.65 -12.56 -20.54
CA SER A 198 -20.78 -11.68 -20.81
C SER A 198 -21.70 -12.36 -21.82
N VAL A 199 -23.01 -12.34 -21.54
CA VAL A 199 -24.05 -12.83 -22.45
C VAL A 199 -24.24 -11.87 -23.63
N LEU A 200 -23.79 -10.62 -23.48
CA LEU A 200 -24.01 -9.53 -24.42
C LEU A 200 -22.69 -8.96 -24.96
N PRO A 201 -22.69 -8.45 -26.21
CA PRO A 201 -21.48 -8.03 -26.89
C PRO A 201 -20.88 -6.78 -26.23
N VAL A 202 -19.56 -6.74 -26.21
CA VAL A 202 -18.80 -5.54 -25.83
C VAL A 202 -18.73 -4.59 -27.00
N ILE A 203 -19.15 -3.35 -26.76
CA ILE A 203 -19.27 -2.30 -27.76
C ILE A 203 -17.94 -1.56 -27.91
N SER A 204 -17.21 -1.40 -26.81
CA SER A 204 -15.90 -0.73 -26.80
C SER A 204 -14.94 -1.50 -25.90
N PRO A 205 -13.72 -1.80 -26.39
CA PRO A 205 -12.70 -2.41 -25.57
C PRO A 205 -12.29 -1.48 -24.43
N LEU A 206 -11.56 -2.05 -23.48
CA LEU A 206 -11.02 -1.33 -22.34
C LEU A 206 -10.01 -0.26 -22.82
N ALA A 207 -10.26 1.00 -22.46
CA ALA A 207 -9.44 2.15 -22.81
C ALA A 207 -9.08 2.96 -21.57
N ALA A 208 -7.86 3.50 -21.51
CA ALA A 208 -7.47 4.41 -20.43
C ALA A 208 -8.17 5.77 -20.61
N THR A 209 -8.79 6.26 -19.55
CA THR A 209 -9.46 7.58 -19.52
C THR A 209 -8.72 8.60 -18.68
N GLY A 210 -7.70 8.17 -17.94
CA GLY A 210 -6.79 9.03 -17.21
C GLY A 210 -6.07 8.30 -16.08
N GLY A 211 -5.25 9.03 -15.32
CA GLY A 211 -4.63 8.52 -14.12
C GLY A 211 -3.96 9.62 -13.33
N ARG A 212 -3.85 9.45 -12.02
CA ARG A 212 -3.17 10.42 -11.15
C ARG A 212 -2.43 9.73 -10.02
N ILE A 213 -1.32 10.33 -9.62
CA ILE A 213 -0.70 10.05 -8.32
C ILE A 213 -1.65 10.63 -7.26
N GLN A 214 -2.00 9.84 -6.25
CA GLN A 214 -2.95 10.27 -5.24
C GLN A 214 -2.32 10.57 -3.88
N THR A 215 -1.27 9.86 -3.46
CA THR A 215 -0.67 10.01 -2.12
C THR A 215 0.69 9.30 -2.02
N HIS A 216 1.52 9.72 -1.07
CA HIS A 216 2.72 9.00 -0.62
C HIS A 216 2.36 8.05 0.53
N LEU A 217 2.77 6.78 0.42
CA LEU A 217 2.62 5.76 1.48
C LEU A 217 4.01 5.44 2.07
N GLY A 218 4.74 6.46 2.49
CA GLY A 218 6.14 6.32 2.85
C GLY A 218 7.06 6.52 1.64
N PRO A 219 8.02 5.61 1.34
CA PRO A 219 8.86 5.73 0.15
C PRO A 219 8.10 5.34 -1.13
N GLU A 220 6.95 4.67 -1.02
CA GLU A 220 6.13 4.28 -2.16
C GLU A 220 5.12 5.37 -2.57
N LEU A 221 4.86 5.41 -3.88
CA LEU A 221 3.83 6.22 -4.50
C LEU A 221 2.61 5.37 -4.81
N TYR A 222 1.44 5.95 -4.52
CA TYR A 222 0.16 5.40 -4.91
C TYR A 222 -0.33 6.06 -6.21
N TRP A 223 -0.48 5.26 -7.26
CA TRP A 223 -1.06 5.67 -8.53
C TRP A 223 -2.41 5.00 -8.78
N ARG A 224 -3.35 5.80 -9.30
CA ARG A 224 -4.69 5.38 -9.67
C ARG A 224 -4.90 5.63 -11.16
N GLY A 225 -4.98 4.56 -11.94
CA GLY A 225 -5.39 4.57 -13.34
C GLY A 225 -6.89 4.33 -13.49
N LEU A 226 -7.52 5.06 -14.40
CA LEU A 226 -8.92 4.88 -14.76
C LEU A 226 -9.02 4.29 -16.15
N TYR A 227 -9.84 3.26 -16.26
CA TYR A 227 -10.12 2.57 -17.51
C TYR A 227 -11.62 2.46 -17.70
N GLN A 228 -12.08 2.57 -18.93
CA GLN A 228 -13.49 2.52 -19.27
C GLN A 228 -13.73 1.49 -20.36
N TYR A 229 -14.85 0.80 -20.27
CA TYR A 229 -15.35 -0.07 -21.32
C TYR A 229 -16.86 0.13 -21.47
N ARG A 230 -17.41 -0.34 -22.60
CA ARG A 230 -18.84 -0.29 -22.86
C ARG A 230 -19.35 -1.65 -23.30
N ASP A 231 -20.44 -2.09 -22.71
CA ASP A 231 -21.16 -3.32 -23.03
C ASP A 231 -22.65 -3.05 -23.20
N LEU A 232 -23.37 -4.03 -23.73
CA LEU A 232 -24.82 -4.05 -23.70
C LEU A 232 -25.30 -4.75 -22.43
N ALA A 233 -26.36 -4.22 -21.82
CA ALA A 233 -27.11 -4.89 -20.76
C ALA A 233 -28.57 -5.07 -21.20
N SER A 234 -29.09 -6.29 -21.04
CA SER A 234 -30.51 -6.60 -21.19
C SER A 234 -31.22 -6.31 -19.87
N ARG A 235 -32.38 -5.67 -19.92
CA ARG A 235 -33.24 -5.58 -18.72
C ARG A 235 -33.64 -7.01 -18.30
N GLN A 236 -33.30 -7.42 -17.07
CA GLN A 236 -34.09 -8.45 -16.42
C GLN A 236 -35.45 -7.82 -16.10
N ALA A 237 -36.50 -8.35 -16.71
CA ALA A 237 -37.88 -7.97 -16.43
C ALA A 237 -38.30 -8.42 -15.02
#